data_AF-A0A4Q3DL50-F1
#
_entry.id   AF-A0A4Q3DL50-F1
#
_cell.length_a   1.000
_cell.length_b   1.000
_cell.length_c   1.000
_cell.angle_alpha   90.00
_cell.angle_beta   90.00
_cell.angle_gamma   90.00
#
_symmetry.space_group_name_H-M   'P 1'
#
loop_
_entity.id
_entity.type
_entity.pdbx_description
1 polymer ?
#
loop_
_entity_poly.entity_id
_entity_poly.type
_entity_poly.pdbx_seq_one_letter_code
_entity_poly.pdbx_strand_id
1 'polypeptide(L)'
;MYEFKRVNGVWSQIGTKIAPADASSFGSSIAMSADGKSAVVSSTNGKAWFYTKNSGSWVQLGTTLNIGSASGQPGIAMSADGLRAAIGQNYAQTNGLASIYRFNGTIWELEATVKGNDFEGTPRMGSSLSLNGDGSILILGGPEDNTNVGAVWAFKRTGTTWTQSRYKIVAPGAGTAKQGKSVAISADGTSTLIGGPEDGSKGAAWQFEYQPKPFITGLSASAIRTGSIITITGEDFTGTTAVTFGGTLAASFVVDASTSITATVAAGTSGAVTVTNAAGSDTYGNLLYITASVFTSTPPASASALALLTYKITTTSPVAVSYAATILPSWLTFSNISNQASTLAGNGTTNNS
;
A
#
# COMPACT_ATOMS: atom_id res chain seq x y z
N MET A 1 -0.96 -25.67 -29.90
CA MET A 1 -1.91 -26.02 -28.83
C MET A 1 -2.90 -27.05 -29.34
N TYR A 2 -3.35 -27.95 -28.48
CA TYR A 2 -4.48 -28.85 -28.72
C TYR A 2 -5.52 -28.63 -27.63
N GLU A 3 -6.78 -28.86 -27.93
CA GLU A 3 -7.85 -28.83 -26.95
C GLU A 3 -8.25 -30.24 -26.55
N PHE A 4 -8.47 -30.46 -25.26
CA PHE A 4 -9.01 -31.72 -24.73
C PHE A 4 -10.27 -31.41 -23.92
N LYS A 5 -11.29 -32.27 -24.06
CA LYS A 5 -12.52 -32.21 -23.27
C LYS A 5 -12.57 -33.42 -22.33
N ARG A 6 -12.93 -33.18 -21.07
CA ARG A 6 -13.19 -34.25 -20.10
C ARG A 6 -14.66 -34.63 -20.10
N VAL A 7 -14.97 -35.89 -20.37
CA VAL A 7 -16.33 -36.44 -20.29
C VAL A 7 -16.26 -37.75 -19.51
N ASN A 8 -17.08 -37.90 -18.47
CA ASN A 8 -17.10 -39.07 -17.58
C ASN A 8 -15.70 -39.47 -17.08
N GLY A 9 -14.89 -38.46 -16.72
CA GLY A 9 -13.53 -38.66 -16.22
C GLY A 9 -12.46 -38.83 -17.29
N VAL A 10 -12.81 -39.11 -18.55
CA VAL A 10 -11.87 -39.36 -19.65
C VAL A 10 -11.59 -38.09 -20.45
N TRP A 11 -10.32 -37.84 -20.74
CA TRP A 11 -9.89 -36.75 -21.61
C TRP A 11 -9.80 -37.22 -23.07
N SER A 12 -10.49 -36.52 -23.97
CA SER A 12 -10.41 -36.75 -25.41
C SER A 12 -10.01 -35.46 -26.11
N GLN A 13 -9.08 -35.54 -27.06
CA GLN A 13 -8.77 -34.39 -27.91
C GLN A 13 -10.01 -34.00 -28.72
N ILE A 14 -10.27 -32.70 -28.83
CA ILE A 14 -11.32 -32.14 -29.67
C ILE A 14 -10.72 -31.13 -30.65
N GLY A 15 -11.17 -31.18 -31.89
CA GLY A 15 -10.63 -30.36 -32.96
C GLY A 15 -9.21 -30.74 -33.39
N THR A 16 -8.59 -29.86 -34.19
CA THR A 16 -7.26 -30.03 -34.77
C THR A 16 -6.22 -29.19 -34.03
N LYS A 17 -4.95 -29.36 -34.41
CA LYS A 17 -3.85 -28.53 -33.89
C LYS A 17 -4.11 -27.06 -34.17
N ILE A 18 -4.09 -26.24 -33.13
CA ILE A 18 -4.16 -24.77 -33.21
C ILE A 18 -2.73 -24.24 -33.16
N ALA A 19 -2.28 -23.66 -34.26
CA ALA A 19 -0.98 -22.98 -34.35
C ALA A 19 -1.02 -21.91 -35.45
N PRO A 20 -0.51 -20.69 -35.19
CA PRO A 20 -0.31 -19.68 -36.22
C PRO A 20 0.88 -20.05 -37.13
N ALA A 21 0.83 -19.59 -38.38
CA ALA A 21 1.77 -20.01 -39.42
C ALA A 21 3.22 -19.54 -39.19
N ASP A 22 3.43 -18.45 -38.43
CA ASP A 22 4.70 -17.73 -38.29
C ASP A 22 5.33 -17.84 -36.89
N ALA A 23 4.90 -18.83 -36.10
CA ALA A 23 5.36 -18.97 -34.72
C ALA A 23 6.46 -20.02 -34.56
N SER A 24 7.57 -19.60 -33.97
CA SER A 24 8.55 -20.50 -33.35
C SER A 24 8.20 -20.70 -31.87
N SER A 25 8.30 -21.92 -31.37
CA SER A 25 7.98 -22.24 -29.96
C SER A 25 6.60 -21.76 -29.49
N PHE A 26 5.58 -21.82 -30.37
CA PHE A 26 4.20 -21.49 -30.02
C PHE A 26 3.70 -22.38 -28.88
N GLY A 27 3.09 -21.77 -27.87
CA GLY A 27 2.69 -22.48 -26.66
C GLY A 27 3.81 -22.59 -25.63
N SER A 28 4.78 -21.67 -25.66
CA SER A 28 5.81 -21.57 -24.62
C SER A 28 5.18 -21.30 -23.25
N SER A 29 4.11 -20.51 -23.23
CA SER A 29 3.23 -20.27 -22.10
C SER A 29 1.80 -20.13 -22.60
N ILE A 30 0.84 -20.49 -21.76
CA ILE A 30 -0.59 -20.44 -22.06
C ILE A 30 -1.39 -20.13 -20.80
N ALA A 31 -2.42 -19.29 -20.92
CA ALA A 31 -3.48 -19.16 -19.92
C ALA A 31 -4.85 -19.15 -20.60
N MET A 32 -5.88 -19.52 -19.83
CA MET A 32 -7.25 -19.66 -20.29
C MET A 32 -8.22 -19.15 -19.22
N SER A 33 -9.37 -18.62 -19.63
CA SER A 33 -10.47 -18.23 -18.74
C SER A 33 -11.14 -19.45 -18.10
N ALA A 34 -11.84 -19.23 -16.99
CA ALA A 34 -12.49 -20.32 -16.25
C ALA A 34 -13.63 -20.98 -17.05
N ASP A 35 -14.30 -20.22 -17.92
CA ASP A 35 -15.33 -20.75 -18.81
C ASP A 35 -14.77 -21.50 -20.03
N GLY A 36 -13.44 -21.52 -20.19
CA GLY A 36 -12.75 -22.21 -21.28
C GLY A 36 -12.97 -21.59 -22.66
N LYS A 37 -13.36 -20.30 -22.74
CA LYS A 37 -13.64 -19.62 -24.01
C LYS A 37 -12.60 -18.61 -24.45
N SER A 38 -11.78 -18.07 -23.54
CA SER A 38 -10.71 -17.14 -23.88
C SER A 38 -9.37 -17.77 -23.57
N ALA A 39 -8.38 -17.57 -24.43
CA ALA A 39 -7.03 -18.02 -24.19
C ALA A 39 -6.00 -17.00 -24.70
N VAL A 40 -4.85 -16.96 -24.05
CA VAL A 40 -3.68 -16.22 -24.49
C VAL A 40 -2.51 -17.18 -24.56
N VAL A 41 -1.76 -17.11 -25.65
CA VAL A 41 -0.63 -18.01 -25.93
C VAL A 41 0.56 -17.19 -26.37
N SER A 42 1.75 -17.48 -25.85
CA SER A 42 3.00 -16.86 -26.32
C SER A 42 3.90 -17.83 -27.10
N SER A 43 4.91 -17.22 -27.70
CA SER A 43 6.13 -17.85 -28.18
C SER A 43 7.35 -17.34 -27.42
N THR A 44 8.49 -18.02 -27.57
CA THR A 44 9.78 -17.52 -27.04
C THR A 44 10.41 -16.43 -27.92
N ASN A 45 9.89 -16.19 -29.13
CA ASN A 45 10.38 -15.14 -30.02
C ASN A 45 9.71 -13.77 -29.79
N GLY A 46 9.05 -13.58 -28.65
CA GLY A 46 8.44 -12.32 -28.27
C GLY A 46 7.15 -12.02 -29.00
N LYS A 47 6.35 -13.04 -29.33
CA LYS A 47 5.00 -12.88 -29.88
C LYS A 47 3.95 -13.48 -28.94
N ALA A 48 2.73 -12.95 -29.01
CA ALA A 48 1.57 -13.49 -28.33
C ALA A 48 0.31 -13.38 -29.19
N TRP A 49 -0.64 -14.26 -28.88
CA TRP A 49 -1.91 -14.38 -29.60
C TRP A 49 -3.05 -14.53 -28.59
N PHE A 50 -4.11 -13.76 -28.83
CA PHE A 50 -5.37 -13.93 -28.13
C PHE A 50 -6.30 -14.80 -28.98
N TYR A 51 -7.00 -15.72 -28.32
CA TYR A 51 -7.98 -16.60 -28.94
C TYR A 51 -9.30 -16.53 -28.20
N THR A 52 -10.39 -16.64 -28.93
CA THR A 52 -11.73 -16.89 -28.39
C THR A 52 -12.34 -18.13 -29.01
N LYS A 53 -13.20 -18.82 -28.25
CA LYS A 53 -13.91 -20.01 -28.69
C LYS A 53 -15.29 -19.63 -29.22
N ASN A 54 -15.43 -19.70 -30.55
CA ASN A 54 -16.67 -19.41 -31.26
C ASN A 54 -17.25 -20.70 -31.83
N SER A 55 -18.49 -21.03 -31.45
CA SER A 55 -19.22 -22.22 -31.94
C SER A 55 -18.42 -23.53 -31.87
N GLY A 56 -17.59 -23.69 -30.84
CA GLY A 56 -16.78 -24.89 -30.62
C GLY A 56 -15.36 -24.82 -31.20
N SER A 57 -15.02 -23.80 -31.98
CA SER A 57 -13.71 -23.64 -32.62
C SER A 57 -12.95 -22.44 -32.06
N TRP A 58 -11.63 -22.59 -31.87
CA TRP A 58 -10.76 -21.49 -31.47
C TRP A 58 -10.45 -20.59 -32.66
N VAL A 59 -10.68 -19.29 -32.49
CA VAL A 59 -10.43 -18.25 -33.48
C VAL A 59 -9.49 -17.22 -32.86
N GLN A 60 -8.42 -16.89 -33.58
CA GLN A 60 -7.54 -15.81 -33.16
C GLN A 60 -8.30 -14.47 -33.20
N LEU A 61 -8.19 -13.68 -32.14
CA LEU A 61 -8.72 -12.34 -32.06
C LEU A 61 -7.63 -11.31 -32.34
N GLY A 62 -7.86 -10.44 -33.32
CA GLY A 62 -6.94 -9.39 -33.71
C GLY A 62 -5.66 -9.89 -34.39
N THR A 63 -4.67 -9.01 -34.52
CA THR A 63 -3.37 -9.30 -35.11
C THR A 63 -2.42 -9.93 -34.08
N THR A 64 -1.35 -10.56 -34.57
CA THR A 64 -0.26 -11.05 -33.71
C THR A 64 0.33 -9.89 -32.91
N LEU A 65 0.41 -10.06 -31.58
CA LEU A 65 1.00 -9.07 -30.69
C LEU A 65 2.51 -9.27 -30.61
N ASN A 66 3.28 -8.21 -30.84
CA ASN A 66 4.72 -8.20 -30.64
C ASN A 66 5.03 -7.68 -29.22
N ILE A 67 5.51 -8.54 -28.33
CA ILE A 67 5.81 -8.26 -26.92
C ILE A 67 7.31 -8.04 -26.67
N GLY A 68 8.09 -7.81 -27.72
CA GLY A 68 9.41 -7.17 -27.63
C GLY A 68 10.54 -7.96 -26.96
N SER A 69 10.36 -9.23 -26.60
CA SER A 69 11.40 -10.03 -25.92
C SER A 69 11.62 -11.40 -26.57
N ALA A 70 12.68 -11.52 -27.36
CA ALA A 70 13.04 -12.75 -28.10
C ALA A 70 13.87 -13.77 -27.29
N SER A 71 14.06 -13.56 -25.98
CA SER A 71 15.06 -14.29 -25.19
C SER A 71 14.55 -15.02 -23.94
N GLY A 72 13.23 -15.19 -23.76
CA GLY A 72 12.68 -15.85 -22.56
C GLY A 72 11.36 -16.57 -22.76
N GLN A 73 10.98 -17.37 -21.76
CA GLN A 73 9.61 -17.85 -21.59
C GLN A 73 8.84 -16.76 -20.81
N PRO A 74 7.98 -15.98 -21.46
CA PRO A 74 7.23 -14.93 -20.76
C PRO A 74 6.22 -15.57 -19.80
N GLY A 75 6.09 -14.99 -18.61
CA GLY A 75 4.95 -15.30 -17.76
C GLY A 75 3.65 -14.88 -18.47
N ILE A 76 2.61 -15.69 -18.35
CA ILE A 76 1.29 -15.40 -18.91
C ILE A 76 0.22 -15.73 -17.86
N ALA A 77 -0.78 -14.86 -17.73
CA ALA A 77 -1.96 -15.08 -16.92
C ALA A 77 -3.19 -14.52 -17.62
N MET A 78 -4.34 -15.10 -17.29
CA MET A 78 -5.66 -14.64 -17.69
C MET A 78 -6.56 -14.66 -16.46
N SER A 79 -7.41 -13.64 -16.31
CA SER A 79 -8.43 -13.62 -15.26
C SER A 79 -9.49 -14.69 -15.51
N ALA A 80 -10.13 -15.16 -14.45
CA ALA A 80 -11.15 -16.21 -14.54
C ALA A 80 -12.35 -15.77 -15.41
N ASP A 81 -12.71 -14.49 -15.35
CA ASP A 81 -13.75 -13.87 -16.19
C ASP A 81 -13.37 -13.75 -17.68
N GLY A 82 -12.11 -14.00 -18.04
CA GLY A 82 -11.61 -13.92 -19.41
C GLY A 82 -11.53 -12.50 -19.98
N LEU A 83 -11.65 -11.46 -19.14
CA LEU A 83 -11.67 -10.05 -19.58
C LEU A 83 -10.31 -9.36 -19.46
N ARG A 84 -9.36 -9.96 -18.74
CA ARG A 84 -7.99 -9.46 -18.61
C ARG A 84 -6.95 -10.54 -18.80
N ALA A 85 -5.82 -10.13 -19.35
CA ALA A 85 -4.66 -10.97 -19.50
C ALA A 85 -3.41 -10.16 -19.20
N ALA A 86 -2.41 -10.81 -18.64
CA ALA A 86 -1.11 -10.21 -18.38
C ALA A 86 -0.03 -11.03 -19.08
N ILE A 87 0.93 -10.32 -19.67
CA ILE A 87 2.05 -10.92 -20.40
C ILE A 87 3.33 -10.27 -19.90
N GLY A 88 4.24 -11.09 -19.42
CA GLY A 88 5.51 -10.66 -18.87
C GLY A 88 6.57 -10.55 -19.96
N GLN A 89 7.51 -9.64 -19.76
CA GLN A 89 8.63 -9.40 -20.67
C GLN A 89 9.91 -9.35 -19.86
N ASN A 90 10.38 -10.52 -19.38
CA ASN A 90 11.41 -10.64 -18.36
C ASN A 90 12.81 -10.14 -18.74
N TYR A 91 13.03 -9.84 -20.02
CA TYR A 91 14.26 -9.23 -20.52
C TYR A 91 14.06 -7.81 -21.08
N ALA A 92 12.84 -7.27 -21.01
CA ALA A 92 12.60 -5.89 -21.44
C ALA A 92 13.32 -4.92 -20.49
N GLN A 93 13.95 -3.90 -21.07
CA GLN A 93 14.53 -2.76 -20.33
C GLN A 93 15.44 -3.17 -19.17
N THR A 94 16.24 -4.22 -19.37
CA THR A 94 17.10 -4.95 -18.40
C THR A 94 16.37 -5.58 -17.20
N ASN A 95 15.33 -4.96 -16.67
CA ASN A 95 14.71 -5.29 -15.39
C ASN A 95 13.43 -6.14 -15.52
N GLY A 96 12.88 -6.23 -16.72
CA GLY A 96 11.60 -6.85 -16.99
C GLY A 96 10.39 -5.97 -16.62
N LEU A 97 9.21 -6.36 -17.10
CA LEU A 97 7.92 -5.71 -16.87
C LEU A 97 6.76 -6.67 -17.18
N ALA A 98 5.53 -6.24 -16.93
CA ALA A 98 4.33 -6.90 -17.44
C ALA A 98 3.40 -5.91 -18.17
N SER A 99 2.87 -6.33 -19.31
CA SER A 99 1.80 -5.62 -20.01
C SER A 99 0.47 -6.30 -19.72
N ILE A 100 -0.52 -5.50 -19.36
CA ILE A 100 -1.87 -5.92 -19.02
C ILE A 100 -2.78 -5.51 -20.17
N TYR A 101 -3.56 -6.46 -20.66
CA TYR A 101 -4.50 -6.29 -21.76
C TYR A 101 -5.92 -6.49 -21.25
N ARG A 102 -6.85 -5.71 -21.79
CA ARG A 102 -8.27 -5.79 -21.48
C ARG A 102 -9.06 -6.09 -22.74
N PHE A 103 -9.99 -7.03 -22.64
CA PHE A 103 -10.95 -7.29 -23.70
C PHE A 103 -12.08 -6.26 -23.63
N ASN A 104 -12.35 -5.56 -24.74
CA ASN A 104 -13.39 -4.53 -24.82
C ASN A 104 -14.74 -5.05 -25.36
N GLY A 105 -14.85 -6.36 -25.60
CA GLY A 105 -16.00 -7.01 -26.26
C GLY A 105 -15.73 -7.38 -27.72
N THR A 106 -14.72 -6.79 -28.35
CA THR A 106 -14.37 -7.04 -29.76
C THR A 106 -12.89 -7.38 -29.92
N ILE A 107 -12.00 -6.61 -29.30
CA ILE A 107 -10.54 -6.75 -29.40
C ILE A 107 -9.90 -6.67 -28.02
N TRP A 108 -8.66 -7.15 -27.93
CA TRP A 108 -7.78 -6.96 -26.78
C TRP A 108 -6.97 -5.69 -26.95
N GLU A 109 -7.02 -4.82 -25.95
CA GLU A 109 -6.32 -3.52 -25.94
C GLU A 109 -5.32 -3.48 -24.79
N LEU A 110 -4.18 -2.82 -24.98
CA LEU A 110 -3.23 -2.57 -23.90
C LEU A 110 -3.89 -1.64 -22.87
N GLU A 111 -4.10 -2.15 -21.66
CA GLU A 111 -4.67 -1.40 -20.54
C GLU A 111 -3.57 -0.68 -19.73
N ALA A 112 -2.48 -1.39 -19.43
CA ALA A 112 -1.37 -0.83 -18.67
C ALA A 112 -0.06 -1.59 -18.92
N THR A 113 1.05 -0.95 -18.60
CA THR A 113 2.34 -1.62 -18.39
C THR A 113 2.80 -1.34 -16.97
N VAL A 114 3.14 -2.37 -16.22
CA VAL A 114 3.54 -2.29 -14.82
C VAL A 114 4.93 -2.87 -14.61
N LYS A 115 5.64 -2.30 -13.63
CA LYS A 115 6.97 -2.71 -13.18
C LYS A 115 7.09 -2.34 -11.71
N GLY A 116 7.73 -3.21 -10.92
CA GLY A 116 8.08 -2.90 -9.54
C GLY A 116 8.97 -1.66 -9.45
N ASN A 117 8.84 -0.83 -8.43
CA ASN A 117 9.61 0.41 -8.27
C ASN A 117 10.71 0.33 -7.20
N ASP A 118 10.60 -0.59 -6.25
CA ASP A 118 11.50 -0.82 -5.10
C ASP A 118 12.40 -2.06 -5.30
N PHE A 119 12.78 -2.33 -6.54
CA PHE A 119 13.67 -3.43 -6.91
C PHE A 119 15.15 -3.09 -6.70
N GLU A 120 15.97 -4.13 -6.59
CA GLU A 120 17.42 -4.06 -6.41
C GLU A 120 18.11 -4.89 -7.49
N GLY A 121 19.05 -4.28 -8.22
CA GLY A 121 19.75 -4.95 -9.31
C GLY A 121 18.84 -5.24 -10.51
N THR A 122 18.92 -6.47 -11.02
CA THR A 122 18.24 -6.89 -12.26
C THR A 122 17.18 -7.95 -11.94
N PRO A 123 15.94 -7.56 -11.59
CA PRO A 123 14.96 -8.48 -11.03
C PRO A 123 14.38 -9.50 -12.03
N ARG A 124 14.48 -9.24 -13.33
CA ARG A 124 13.85 -10.03 -14.41
C ARG A 124 12.35 -10.27 -14.18
N MET A 125 11.65 -9.18 -13.87
CA MET A 125 10.21 -9.18 -13.61
C MET A 125 9.41 -9.69 -14.79
N GLY A 126 8.33 -10.44 -14.54
CA GLY A 126 7.47 -10.97 -15.59
C GLY A 126 7.92 -12.31 -16.15
N SER A 127 8.89 -12.96 -15.50
CA SER A 127 9.17 -14.38 -15.75
C SER A 127 8.07 -15.29 -15.18
N SER A 128 7.37 -14.84 -14.15
CA SER A 128 6.14 -15.43 -13.65
C SER A 128 5.14 -14.33 -13.30
N LEU A 129 3.86 -14.62 -13.46
CA LEU A 129 2.78 -13.70 -13.08
C LEU A 129 1.45 -14.44 -12.92
N SER A 130 0.54 -13.86 -12.14
CA SER A 130 -0.78 -14.43 -11.86
C SER A 130 -1.82 -13.32 -11.66
N LEU A 131 -3.02 -13.49 -12.21
CA LEU A 131 -4.16 -12.59 -12.02
C LEU A 131 -5.19 -13.29 -11.12
N ASN A 132 -5.86 -12.52 -10.27
CA ASN A 132 -7.03 -13.03 -9.52
C ASN A 132 -8.26 -13.17 -10.44
N GLY A 133 -9.38 -13.63 -9.88
CA GLY A 133 -10.56 -14.06 -10.64
C GLY A 133 -11.17 -12.97 -11.52
N ASP A 134 -11.28 -11.75 -11.01
CA ASP A 134 -11.78 -10.56 -11.73
C ASP A 134 -10.66 -9.74 -12.41
N GLY A 135 -9.43 -10.23 -12.34
CA GLY A 135 -8.23 -9.59 -12.86
C GLY A 135 -7.96 -8.21 -12.26
N SER A 136 -8.44 -7.88 -11.06
CA SER A 136 -8.15 -6.62 -10.38
C SER A 136 -6.82 -6.62 -9.63
N ILE A 137 -6.25 -7.79 -9.33
CA ILE A 137 -4.94 -7.95 -8.70
C ILE A 137 -4.02 -8.74 -9.63
N LEU A 138 -2.81 -8.22 -9.84
CA LEU A 138 -1.73 -8.89 -10.55
C LEU A 138 -0.57 -9.13 -9.58
N ILE A 139 -0.11 -10.36 -9.51
CA ILE A 139 1.14 -10.73 -8.86
C ILE A 139 2.22 -10.89 -9.93
N LEU A 140 3.35 -10.21 -9.74
CA LEU A 140 4.48 -10.15 -10.67
C LEU A 140 5.75 -10.65 -9.98
N GLY A 141 6.33 -11.74 -10.47
CA GLY A 141 7.58 -12.30 -9.93
C GLY A 141 8.82 -11.72 -10.61
N GLY A 142 9.84 -11.38 -9.81
CA GLY A 142 11.20 -11.03 -10.23
C GLY A 142 12.23 -11.87 -9.46
N PRO A 143 12.52 -13.09 -9.92
CA PRO A 143 13.35 -14.05 -9.22
C PRO A 143 14.83 -13.66 -9.07
N GLU A 144 15.29 -12.64 -9.79
CA GLU A 144 16.70 -12.23 -9.76
C GLU A 144 16.92 -10.94 -8.96
N ASP A 145 15.86 -10.43 -8.29
CA ASP A 145 15.94 -9.26 -7.42
C ASP A 145 16.94 -9.48 -6.28
N ASN A 146 17.67 -8.42 -5.91
CA ASN A 146 18.63 -8.43 -4.82
C ASN A 146 19.57 -9.64 -4.86
N THR A 147 20.30 -9.82 -5.97
CA THR A 147 21.29 -10.88 -6.14
C THR A 147 20.70 -12.30 -5.98
N ASN A 148 19.62 -12.59 -6.71
CA ASN A 148 18.90 -13.88 -6.69
C ASN A 148 18.21 -14.23 -5.37
N VAL A 149 18.05 -13.30 -4.43
CA VAL A 149 17.08 -13.49 -3.34
C VAL A 149 15.68 -13.62 -3.95
N GLY A 150 15.38 -12.76 -4.92
CA GLY A 150 14.10 -12.70 -5.62
C GLY A 150 13.05 -11.93 -4.82
N ALA A 151 12.06 -11.40 -5.53
CA ALA A 151 10.97 -10.65 -4.94
C ALA A 151 9.71 -10.76 -5.81
N VAL A 152 8.58 -10.35 -5.22
CA VAL A 152 7.29 -10.32 -5.86
C VAL A 152 6.62 -8.97 -5.64
N TRP A 153 5.94 -8.46 -6.66
CA TRP A 153 5.18 -7.21 -6.58
C TRP A 153 3.71 -7.49 -6.83
N ALA A 154 2.84 -6.96 -5.96
CA ALA A 154 1.39 -7.01 -6.14
C ALA A 154 0.90 -5.66 -6.66
N PHE A 155 0.15 -5.66 -7.76
CA PHE A 155 -0.49 -4.47 -8.32
C PHE A 155 -2.00 -4.59 -8.16
N LYS A 156 -2.62 -3.54 -7.65
CA LYS A 156 -4.07 -3.41 -7.53
C LYS A 156 -4.60 -2.44 -8.55
N ARG A 157 -5.69 -2.82 -9.21
CA ARG A 157 -6.39 -1.99 -10.17
C ARG A 157 -7.50 -1.19 -9.49
N THR A 158 -7.52 0.12 -9.72
CA THR A 158 -8.62 1.02 -9.35
C THR A 158 -8.96 1.90 -10.54
N GLY A 159 -10.20 1.80 -11.05
CA GLY A 159 -10.51 2.40 -12.36
C GLY A 159 -9.62 1.77 -13.44
N THR A 160 -8.91 2.55 -14.23
CA THR A 160 -7.92 2.05 -15.22
C THR A 160 -6.48 2.05 -14.71
N THR A 161 -6.26 2.50 -13.48
CA THR A 161 -4.92 2.66 -12.91
C THR A 161 -4.51 1.40 -12.15
N TRP A 162 -3.28 0.97 -12.38
CA TRP A 162 -2.64 -0.12 -11.65
C TRP A 162 -1.58 0.45 -10.72
N THR A 163 -1.76 0.28 -9.41
CA THR A 163 -0.85 0.78 -8.39
C THR A 163 -0.17 -0.39 -7.69
N GLN A 164 1.15 -0.30 -7.53
CA GLN A 164 1.89 -1.26 -6.72
C GLN A 164 1.41 -1.18 -5.26
N SER A 165 1.38 -2.31 -4.58
CA SER A 165 1.34 -2.35 -3.12
C SER A 165 2.59 -1.67 -2.56
N ARG A 166 2.46 -1.08 -1.38
CA ARG A 166 3.47 -0.20 -0.78
C ARG A 166 4.89 -0.78 -0.76
N TYR A 167 5.02 -2.07 -0.52
CA TYR A 167 6.29 -2.77 -0.48
C TYR A 167 6.26 -4.00 -1.38
N LYS A 168 7.42 -4.34 -1.95
CA LYS A 168 7.65 -5.68 -2.49
C LYS A 168 7.46 -6.74 -1.42
N ILE A 169 7.02 -7.91 -1.85
CA ILE A 169 6.82 -9.09 -1.01
C ILE A 169 8.10 -9.91 -1.08
N VAL A 170 8.73 -10.11 0.08
CA VAL A 170 9.91 -10.96 0.26
C VAL A 170 9.68 -11.80 1.52
N ALA A 171 9.76 -13.11 1.38
CA ALA A 171 9.73 -14.04 2.48
C ALA A 171 11.00 -13.92 3.32
N PRO A 172 10.89 -13.84 4.66
CA PRO A 172 12.05 -13.73 5.53
C PRO A 172 12.88 -15.02 5.51
N GLY A 173 14.20 -14.89 5.67
CA GLY A 173 15.11 -16.02 5.86
C GLY A 173 15.45 -16.82 4.59
N ALA A 174 14.85 -16.50 3.45
CA ALA A 174 15.28 -17.06 2.17
C ALA A 174 16.57 -16.36 1.75
N GLY A 175 17.67 -17.12 1.63
CA GLY A 175 18.90 -16.63 1.04
C GLY A 175 18.72 -16.34 -0.45
N THR A 176 19.61 -16.83 -1.31
CA THR A 176 19.44 -16.75 -2.77
C THR A 176 18.40 -17.75 -3.28
N ALA A 177 17.15 -17.61 -2.84
CA ALA A 177 16.07 -18.57 -3.08
C ALA A 177 15.40 -18.43 -4.45
N LYS A 178 15.64 -17.31 -5.14
CA LYS A 178 14.92 -16.88 -6.35
C LYS A 178 13.41 -16.84 -6.13
N GLN A 179 12.99 -16.19 -5.05
CA GLN A 179 11.57 -15.98 -4.76
C GLN A 179 10.86 -15.30 -5.94
N GLY A 180 9.64 -15.75 -6.26
CA GLY A 180 8.91 -15.24 -7.41
C GLY A 180 9.30 -15.91 -8.72
N LYS A 181 10.05 -17.03 -8.68
CA LYS A 181 10.27 -17.87 -9.86
C LYS A 181 8.97 -18.47 -10.39
N SER A 182 8.04 -18.76 -9.49
CA SER A 182 6.63 -19.05 -9.77
C SER A 182 5.76 -18.31 -8.76
N VAL A 183 4.56 -17.90 -9.19
CA VAL A 183 3.57 -17.22 -8.34
C VAL A 183 2.17 -17.72 -8.67
N ALA A 184 1.28 -17.70 -7.69
CA ALA A 184 -0.15 -17.96 -7.87
C ALA A 184 -0.95 -17.10 -6.89
N ILE A 185 -2.06 -16.51 -7.33
CA ILE A 185 -3.00 -15.80 -6.45
C ILE A 185 -4.36 -16.50 -6.42
N SER A 186 -5.04 -16.48 -5.28
CA SER A 186 -6.41 -16.94 -5.13
C SER A 186 -7.38 -16.09 -5.96
N ALA A 187 -8.50 -16.68 -6.36
CA ALA A 187 -9.50 -16.00 -7.19
C ALA A 187 -10.06 -14.74 -6.52
N ASP A 188 -10.21 -14.75 -5.19
CA ASP A 188 -10.65 -13.60 -4.39
C ASP A 188 -9.55 -12.55 -4.14
N GLY A 189 -8.31 -12.82 -4.55
CA GLY A 189 -7.18 -11.91 -4.39
C GLY A 189 -6.62 -11.80 -2.98
N THR A 190 -7.05 -12.64 -2.03
CA THR A 190 -6.67 -12.52 -0.62
C THR A 190 -5.43 -13.32 -0.24
N SER A 191 -5.03 -14.31 -1.03
CA SER A 191 -3.91 -15.20 -0.74
C SER A 191 -3.02 -15.38 -1.95
N THR A 192 -1.70 -15.39 -1.76
CA THR A 192 -0.72 -15.66 -2.82
C THR A 192 0.31 -16.68 -2.38
N LEU A 193 0.74 -17.52 -3.31
CA LEU A 193 1.84 -18.46 -3.17
C LEU A 193 3.03 -17.97 -3.98
N ILE A 194 4.22 -18.02 -3.38
CA ILE A 194 5.49 -17.61 -3.98
C ILE A 194 6.45 -18.79 -3.93
N GLY A 195 6.95 -19.23 -5.08
CA GLY A 195 7.98 -20.26 -5.18
C GLY A 195 9.38 -19.69 -5.18
N GLY A 196 10.28 -20.32 -4.43
CA GLY A 196 11.73 -20.08 -4.42
C GLY A 196 12.46 -21.41 -4.54
N PRO A 197 12.71 -21.92 -5.76
CA PRO A 197 13.22 -23.26 -5.97
C PRO A 197 14.68 -23.44 -5.52
N GLU A 198 15.41 -22.36 -5.27
CA GLU A 198 16.82 -22.42 -4.86
C GLU A 198 17.01 -22.26 -3.34
N ASP A 199 15.91 -22.16 -2.58
CA ASP A 199 15.95 -22.06 -1.13
C ASP A 199 16.59 -23.31 -0.49
N GLY A 200 17.70 -23.12 0.23
CA GLY A 200 18.42 -24.21 0.89
C GLY A 200 18.79 -25.40 -0.01
N SER A 201 18.90 -25.18 -1.33
CA SER A 201 19.09 -26.23 -2.36
C SER A 201 17.99 -27.30 -2.45
N LYS A 202 16.87 -27.13 -1.74
CA LYS A 202 15.70 -28.03 -1.78
C LYS A 202 14.48 -27.35 -2.41
N GLY A 203 14.45 -26.02 -2.36
CA GLY A 203 13.32 -25.20 -2.74
C GLY A 203 12.29 -25.05 -1.63
N ALA A 204 11.54 -23.96 -1.69
CA ALA A 204 10.45 -23.66 -0.79
C ALA A 204 9.30 -22.95 -1.53
N ALA A 205 8.14 -22.95 -0.89
CA ALA A 205 7.01 -22.13 -1.27
C ALA A 205 6.45 -21.44 -0.02
N TRP A 206 6.14 -20.16 -0.14
CA TRP A 206 5.58 -19.35 0.95
C TRP A 206 4.18 -18.91 0.58
N GLN A 207 3.29 -18.93 1.57
CA GLN A 207 1.96 -18.36 1.49
C GLN A 207 1.96 -16.99 2.16
N PHE A 208 1.31 -16.02 1.50
CA PHE A 208 1.02 -14.70 2.05
C PHE A 208 -0.47 -14.44 1.98
N GLU A 209 -0.99 -13.84 3.03
CA GLU A 209 -2.35 -13.31 3.08
C GLU A 209 -2.30 -11.78 3.00
N TYR A 210 -3.25 -11.20 2.28
CA TYR A 210 -3.41 -9.77 2.23
C TYR A 210 -3.98 -9.26 3.56
N GLN A 211 -3.15 -8.58 4.33
CA GLN A 211 -3.50 -7.99 5.62
C GLN A 211 -3.22 -6.47 5.55
N PRO A 212 -4.26 -5.62 5.42
CA PRO A 212 -4.08 -4.17 5.29
C PRO A 212 -3.62 -3.57 6.61
N LYS A 213 -2.31 -3.37 6.74
CA LYS A 213 -1.69 -2.75 7.91
C LYS A 213 -1.85 -1.23 7.82
N PRO A 214 -2.18 -0.52 8.93
CA PRO A 214 -2.36 0.93 8.91
C PRO A 214 -1.12 1.61 8.34
N PHE A 215 -1.30 2.71 7.62
CA PHE A 215 -0.21 3.57 7.20
C PHE A 215 -0.60 5.04 7.34
N ILE A 216 0.12 5.78 8.17
CA ILE A 216 -0.16 7.17 8.47
C ILE A 216 0.61 8.05 7.48
N THR A 217 -0.09 8.97 6.80
CA THR A 217 0.50 9.93 5.87
C THR A 217 0.62 11.33 6.45
N GLY A 218 -0.19 11.64 7.48
CA GLY A 218 -0.23 12.99 8.03
C GLY A 218 -1.05 13.12 9.30
N LEU A 219 -0.85 14.25 9.97
CA LEU A 219 -1.52 14.65 11.20
C LEU A 219 -1.99 16.10 11.04
N SER A 220 -3.18 16.43 11.54
CA SER A 220 -3.74 17.79 11.43
C SER A 220 -3.07 18.83 12.33
N ALA A 221 -2.23 18.41 13.28
CA ALA A 221 -1.46 19.31 14.14
C ALA A 221 -0.11 18.70 14.50
N SER A 222 0.86 19.55 14.87
CA SER A 222 2.20 19.18 15.35
C SER A 222 2.38 19.37 16.86
N ALA A 223 1.44 20.04 17.53
CA ALA A 223 1.42 20.23 18.98
C ALA A 223 0.00 20.02 19.54
N ILE A 224 -0.09 19.34 20.68
CA ILE A 224 -1.34 18.83 21.25
C ILE A 224 -1.38 19.02 22.76
N ARG A 225 -2.57 18.99 23.35
CA ARG A 225 -2.80 18.95 24.81
C ARG A 225 -3.96 18.02 25.11
N THR A 226 -4.23 17.74 26.39
CA THR A 226 -5.45 16.99 26.78
C THR A 226 -6.68 17.64 26.14
N GLY A 227 -7.53 16.81 25.53
CA GLY A 227 -8.76 17.23 24.87
C GLY A 227 -8.57 17.79 23.46
N SER A 228 -7.33 17.88 22.94
CA SER A 228 -7.11 18.18 21.52
C SER A 228 -7.77 17.11 20.65
N ILE A 229 -8.43 17.55 19.57
CA ILE A 229 -8.96 16.67 18.53
C ILE A 229 -8.00 16.69 17.36
N ILE A 230 -7.55 15.52 16.93
CA ILE A 230 -6.58 15.32 15.87
C ILE A 230 -7.19 14.45 14.78
N THR A 231 -7.11 14.93 13.54
CA THR A 231 -7.37 14.12 12.37
C THR A 231 -6.07 13.49 11.93
N ILE A 232 -6.06 12.15 11.87
CA ILE A 232 -4.97 11.32 11.38
C ILE A 232 -5.37 10.87 9.98
N THR A 233 -4.56 11.22 8.98
CA THR A 233 -4.79 10.82 7.58
C THR A 233 -3.86 9.69 7.20
N GLY A 234 -4.32 8.79 6.35
CA GLY A 234 -3.54 7.62 5.96
C GLY A 234 -4.28 6.64 5.08
N GLU A 235 -3.92 5.38 5.20
CA GLU A 235 -4.48 4.23 4.49
C GLU A 235 -4.69 3.08 5.48
N ASP A 236 -5.57 2.15 5.11
CA ASP A 236 -5.79 0.88 5.82
C ASP A 236 -6.19 1.02 7.30
N PHE A 237 -6.98 2.04 7.62
CA PHE A 237 -7.48 2.30 8.99
C PHE A 237 -8.71 1.48 9.39
N THR A 238 -9.33 0.73 8.47
CA THR A 238 -10.43 -0.17 8.79
C THR A 238 -9.99 -1.21 9.82
N GLY A 239 -10.80 -1.41 10.86
CA GLY A 239 -10.48 -2.37 11.94
C GLY A 239 -9.43 -1.88 12.93
N THR A 240 -9.12 -0.58 12.96
CA THR A 240 -8.23 0.01 13.98
C THR A 240 -8.73 -0.32 15.39
N THR A 241 -7.85 -0.86 16.22
CA THR A 241 -8.11 -1.27 17.60
C THR A 241 -7.49 -0.32 18.62
N ALA A 242 -6.47 0.45 18.24
CA ALA A 242 -5.86 1.43 19.12
C ALA A 242 -5.22 2.61 18.37
N VAL A 243 -5.30 3.78 19.00
CA VAL A 243 -4.54 4.99 18.64
C VAL A 243 -3.79 5.45 19.88
N THR A 244 -2.49 5.73 19.77
CA THR A 244 -1.69 6.28 20.87
C THR A 244 -0.98 7.57 20.46
N PHE A 245 -0.74 8.44 21.44
CA PHE A 245 0.03 9.67 21.34
C PHE A 245 1.19 9.60 22.33
N GLY A 246 2.43 9.57 21.83
CA GLY A 246 3.62 9.42 22.67
C GLY A 246 3.58 8.16 23.54
N GLY A 247 3.00 7.07 23.03
CA GLY A 247 2.83 5.81 23.75
C GLY A 247 1.62 5.74 24.69
N THR A 248 0.92 6.85 24.92
CA THR A 248 -0.30 6.87 25.74
C THR A 248 -1.55 6.69 24.87
N LEU A 249 -2.49 5.84 25.28
CA LEU A 249 -3.75 5.65 24.55
C LEU A 249 -4.52 6.96 24.40
N ALA A 250 -5.12 7.16 23.22
CA ALA A 250 -6.09 8.22 22.99
C ALA A 250 -7.26 8.09 23.96
N ALA A 251 -7.86 9.22 24.35
CA ALA A 251 -9.05 9.22 25.21
C ALA A 251 -10.24 8.57 24.49
N SER A 252 -10.32 8.79 23.17
CA SER A 252 -11.26 8.13 22.25
C SER A 252 -10.75 8.30 20.83
N PHE A 253 -11.25 7.48 19.91
CA PHE A 253 -11.09 7.70 18.47
C PHE A 253 -12.29 7.16 17.70
N VAL A 254 -12.47 7.68 16.50
CA VAL A 254 -13.46 7.23 15.51
C VAL A 254 -12.73 7.01 14.19
N VAL A 255 -12.94 5.86 13.56
CA VAL A 255 -12.49 5.61 12.19
C VAL A 255 -13.55 6.19 11.26
N ASP A 256 -13.30 7.38 10.70
CA ASP A 256 -14.26 8.08 9.84
C ASP A 256 -14.32 7.43 8.44
N ALA A 257 -13.17 6.96 7.94
CA ALA A 257 -13.02 6.24 6.68
C ALA A 257 -11.78 5.35 6.74
N SER A 258 -11.56 4.49 5.74
CA SER A 258 -10.32 3.71 5.63
C SER A 258 -9.06 4.57 5.50
N THR A 259 -9.21 5.88 5.30
CA THR A 259 -8.12 6.85 5.13
C THR A 259 -8.11 7.98 6.15
N SER A 260 -9.05 8.01 7.11
CA SER A 260 -9.15 9.07 8.12
C SER A 260 -9.62 8.54 9.47
N ILE A 261 -8.94 8.96 10.54
CA ILE A 261 -9.32 8.75 11.93
C ILE A 261 -9.40 10.11 12.63
N THR A 262 -10.45 10.32 13.42
CA THR A 262 -10.54 11.44 14.36
C THR A 262 -10.31 10.92 15.78
N ALA A 263 -9.28 11.44 16.46
CA ALA A 263 -8.88 10.99 17.79
C ALA A 263 -8.81 12.14 18.80
N THR A 264 -9.28 11.89 20.02
CA THR A 264 -9.19 12.83 21.14
C THR A 264 -8.00 12.48 22.02
N VAL A 265 -7.12 13.46 22.24
CA VAL A 265 -5.87 13.30 23.00
C VAL A 265 -6.16 13.21 24.51
N ALA A 266 -5.70 12.13 25.14
CA ALA A 266 -5.72 11.99 26.60
C ALA A 266 -4.57 12.77 27.27
N ALA A 267 -4.52 12.74 28.60
CA ALA A 267 -3.32 13.18 29.31
C ALA A 267 -2.13 12.29 28.92
N GLY A 268 -1.01 12.87 28.50
CA GLY A 268 0.12 12.11 27.97
C GLY A 268 1.42 12.91 27.88
N THR A 269 2.33 12.43 27.02
CA THR A 269 3.66 13.01 26.79
C THR A 269 3.90 13.25 25.31
N SER A 270 4.91 14.05 24.98
CA SER A 270 5.36 14.23 23.61
C SER A 270 5.81 12.89 23.01
N GLY A 271 5.60 12.72 21.71
CA GLY A 271 6.02 11.51 21.01
C GLY A 271 5.22 11.25 19.74
N ALA A 272 5.54 10.15 19.09
CA ALA A 272 4.90 9.76 17.83
C ALA A 272 3.44 9.34 18.03
N VAL A 273 2.68 9.41 16.93
CA VAL A 273 1.32 8.85 16.87
C VAL A 273 1.42 7.44 16.31
N THR A 274 0.80 6.47 16.99
CA THR A 274 0.75 5.08 16.51
C THR A 274 -0.70 4.66 16.30
N VAL A 275 -1.01 4.10 15.14
CA VAL A 275 -2.30 3.48 14.82
C VAL A 275 -2.09 1.98 14.68
N THR A 276 -2.93 1.19 15.35
CA THR A 276 -2.82 -0.29 15.42
C THR A 276 -4.13 -0.95 14.98
N ASN A 277 -4.03 -2.00 14.17
CA ASN A 277 -5.10 -2.96 13.90
C ASN A 277 -4.57 -4.40 14.05
N ALA A 278 -5.37 -5.40 13.70
CA ALA A 278 -4.99 -6.82 13.78
C ALA A 278 -3.78 -7.21 12.91
N ALA A 279 -3.53 -6.49 11.81
CA ALA A 279 -2.39 -6.71 10.91
C ALA A 279 -1.09 -6.04 11.41
N GLY A 280 -1.18 -5.16 12.42
CA GLY A 280 -0.04 -4.52 13.07
C GLY A 280 -0.23 -3.02 13.24
N SER A 281 0.89 -2.30 13.41
CA SER A 281 0.87 -0.87 13.71
C SER A 281 1.81 -0.05 12.83
N ASP A 282 1.40 1.17 12.52
CA ASP A 282 2.28 2.19 11.94
C ASP A 282 2.41 3.39 12.86
N THR A 283 3.59 4.02 12.82
CA THR A 283 3.97 5.10 13.73
C THR A 283 4.51 6.28 12.93
N TYR A 284 3.99 7.48 13.20
CA TYR A 284 4.29 8.67 12.43
C TYR A 284 4.48 9.92 13.29
N GLY A 285 5.41 10.76 12.84
CA GLY A 285 5.66 12.07 13.40
C GLY A 285 6.25 12.03 14.82
N ASN A 286 6.30 13.21 15.43
CA ASN A 286 6.67 13.39 16.82
C ASN A 286 5.95 14.65 17.33
N LEU A 287 4.80 14.46 17.98
CA LEU A 287 3.97 15.55 18.45
C LEU A 287 4.53 16.14 19.74
N LEU A 288 4.50 17.47 19.83
CA LEU A 288 4.77 18.17 21.08
C LEU A 288 3.53 18.14 21.97
N TYR A 289 3.62 17.50 23.14
CA TYR A 289 2.57 17.54 24.13
C TYR A 289 2.76 18.73 25.08
N ILE A 290 1.78 19.63 25.12
CA ILE A 290 1.80 20.83 25.94
C ILE A 290 1.08 20.54 27.25
N THR A 291 1.83 20.54 28.35
CA THR A 291 1.28 20.52 29.70
C THR A 291 0.90 21.94 30.11
N ALA A 292 -0.33 22.10 30.63
CA ALA A 292 -0.72 23.33 31.29
C ALA A 292 -0.10 23.32 32.70
N SER A 293 0.93 24.14 32.92
CA SER A 293 1.42 24.42 34.27
C SER A 293 0.54 25.50 34.89
N VAL A 294 -0.29 25.15 35.87
CA VAL A 294 -1.00 26.13 36.70
C VAL A 294 -0.06 26.59 37.80
N PHE A 295 0.41 27.83 37.74
CA PHE A 295 1.10 28.47 38.87
C PHE A 295 0.05 29.15 39.74
N THR A 296 -0.25 28.58 40.91
CA THR A 296 -0.97 29.30 41.97
C THR A 296 0.05 29.89 42.93
N SER A 297 0.43 31.16 42.72
CA SER A 297 1.06 31.93 43.80
C SER A 297 -0.05 32.62 44.60
N THR A 298 -0.18 32.28 45.88
CA THR A 298 -0.88 33.14 46.82
C THR A 298 0.07 34.30 47.17
N PRO A 299 -0.30 35.58 46.97
CA PRO A 299 0.55 36.67 47.44
C PRO A 299 0.79 36.50 48.95
N PRO A 300 2.03 36.66 49.44
CA PRO A 300 2.30 36.50 50.87
C PRO A 300 1.46 37.49 51.66
N ALA A 301 0.88 37.06 52.79
CA ALA A 301 0.00 37.86 53.64
C ALA A 301 0.65 39.14 54.21
N SER A 302 1.93 39.36 53.95
CA SER A 302 2.75 40.47 54.41
C SER A 302 3.43 41.27 53.29
N ALA A 303 2.97 41.16 52.04
CA ALA A 303 3.43 42.07 50.98
C ALA A 303 2.87 43.50 51.23
N SER A 304 3.65 44.33 51.90
CA SER A 304 3.50 45.79 51.84
C SER A 304 3.69 46.23 50.38
N ALA A 305 2.85 47.18 49.94
CA ALA A 305 2.50 47.49 48.55
C ALA A 305 3.62 48.04 47.62
N LEU A 306 4.89 47.72 47.85
CA LEU A 306 6.03 48.28 47.10
C LEU A 306 7.11 47.25 46.71
N ALA A 307 6.95 45.96 46.99
CA ALA A 307 7.87 44.95 46.50
C ALA A 307 7.46 44.47 45.10
N LEU A 308 8.25 44.84 44.08
CA LEU A 308 8.12 44.28 42.73
C LEU A 308 8.41 42.77 42.78
N LEU A 309 7.37 41.93 42.75
CA LEU A 309 7.54 40.47 42.69
C LEU A 309 7.71 40.05 41.23
N THR A 310 8.95 39.85 40.80
CA THR A 310 9.26 39.31 39.48
C THR A 310 9.21 37.78 39.51
N TYR A 311 8.19 37.19 38.89
CA TYR A 311 8.15 35.74 38.63
C TYR A 311 8.77 35.45 37.27
N LYS A 312 9.98 34.88 37.27
CA LYS A 312 10.61 34.40 36.03
C LYS A 312 10.11 32.99 35.72
N ILE A 313 9.16 32.88 34.80
CA ILE A 313 8.72 31.58 34.27
C ILE A 313 9.66 31.21 33.12
N THR A 314 10.52 30.21 33.34
CA THR A 314 11.35 29.64 32.27
C THR A 314 10.63 28.40 31.75
N THR A 315 10.17 28.44 30.50
CA THR A 315 9.55 27.28 29.85
C THR A 315 10.50 26.75 28.78
N THR A 316 10.51 25.43 28.60
CA THR A 316 11.25 24.77 27.51
C THR A 316 10.40 24.63 26.24
N SER A 317 9.18 25.17 26.24
CA SER A 317 8.21 25.15 25.13
C SER A 317 7.26 26.35 25.22
N PRO A 318 6.60 26.76 24.12
CA PRO A 318 5.62 27.86 24.17
C PRO A 318 4.48 27.51 25.11
N VAL A 319 4.23 28.37 26.12
CA VAL A 319 3.12 28.21 27.07
C VAL A 319 2.19 29.40 26.90
N ALA A 320 0.90 29.12 26.74
CA ALA A 320 -0.13 30.15 26.85
C ALA A 320 -0.29 30.51 28.33
N VAL A 321 0.08 31.74 28.69
CA VAL A 321 -0.19 32.29 30.03
C VAL A 321 -1.58 32.91 29.99
N SER A 322 -2.50 32.39 30.79
CA SER A 322 -3.83 32.96 30.98
C SER A 322 -4.01 33.37 32.43
N TYR A 323 -4.66 34.50 32.66
CA TYR A 323 -4.98 35.03 33.97
C TYR A 323 -6.50 35.14 34.08
N ALA A 324 -7.08 34.50 35.09
CA ALA A 324 -8.51 34.54 35.35
C ALA A 324 -8.80 35.55 36.47
N ALA A 325 -9.09 36.80 36.10
CA ALA A 325 -9.71 37.78 36.99
C ALA A 325 -10.71 38.63 36.20
N THR A 326 -11.74 39.13 36.89
CA THR A 326 -12.74 40.03 36.32
C THR A 326 -12.19 41.41 35.96
N ILE A 327 -11.05 41.81 36.54
CA ILE A 327 -10.33 43.05 36.23
C ILE A 327 -8.83 42.77 36.30
N LEU A 328 -8.08 43.16 35.27
CA LEU A 328 -6.61 43.14 35.29
C LEU A 328 -6.10 44.23 36.24
N PRO A 329 -5.35 43.89 37.31
CA PRO A 329 -4.77 44.89 38.18
C PRO A 329 -3.70 45.70 37.43
N SER A 330 -3.64 47.01 37.67
CA SER A 330 -2.67 47.92 37.03
C SER A 330 -1.21 47.61 37.38
N TRP A 331 -0.96 46.85 38.44
CA TRP A 331 0.36 46.39 38.86
C TRP A 331 0.83 45.11 38.15
N LEU A 332 -0.06 44.41 37.43
CA LEU A 332 0.27 43.17 36.74
C LEU A 332 0.67 43.46 35.28
N THR A 333 1.94 43.24 34.97
CA THR A 333 2.47 43.38 33.60
C THR A 333 3.06 42.05 33.13
N PHE A 334 2.78 41.67 31.88
CA PHE A 334 3.36 40.49 31.24
C PHE A 334 4.47 40.94 30.29
N SER A 335 5.68 40.42 30.46
CA SER A 335 6.78 40.63 29.52
C SER A 335 7.33 39.28 29.06
N ASN A 336 7.25 39.01 27.75
CA ASN A 336 7.79 37.79 27.14
C ASN A 336 9.22 38.07 26.67
N ILE A 337 10.19 37.29 27.13
CA ILE A 337 11.62 37.46 26.79
C ILE A 337 12.01 36.61 25.57
N SER A 338 11.14 35.71 25.09
CA SER A 338 11.42 34.87 23.91
C SER A 338 10.54 35.25 22.72
N ASN A 339 11.15 35.49 21.55
CA ASN A 339 10.52 35.80 20.26
C ASN A 339 9.71 34.62 19.68
N GLN A 340 8.75 34.07 20.44
CA GLN A 340 7.81 33.05 19.98
C GLN A 340 6.39 33.55 20.25
N ALA A 341 5.57 33.60 19.20
CA ALA A 341 4.26 34.23 19.21
C ALA A 341 3.33 33.61 20.27
N SER A 342 2.99 34.39 21.30
CA SER A 342 1.93 34.09 22.25
C SER A 342 0.70 34.93 21.88
N THR A 343 -0.38 34.31 21.43
CA THR A 343 -1.67 35.00 21.26
C THR A 343 -2.31 35.23 22.62
N LEU A 344 -2.45 36.49 23.02
CA LEU A 344 -3.31 36.89 24.13
C LEU A 344 -4.77 36.82 23.65
N ALA A 345 -5.53 35.80 24.06
CA ALA A 345 -6.99 35.83 23.93
C ALA A 345 -7.58 36.51 25.17
N GLY A 346 -7.75 37.84 25.11
CA GLY A 346 -8.53 38.57 26.10
C GLY A 346 -10.02 38.35 25.82
N ASN A 347 -10.70 37.56 26.65
CA ASN A 347 -12.17 37.58 26.66
C ASN A 347 -12.61 38.78 27.51
N GLY A 348 -12.71 39.95 26.87
CA GLY A 348 -13.20 41.15 27.52
C GLY A 348 -14.71 41.13 27.62
N THR A 349 -15.25 41.35 28.82
CA THR A 349 -16.53 42.06 28.98
C THR A 349 -16.21 43.43 29.56
N THR A 350 -16.26 44.44 28.70
CA THR A 350 -16.32 45.85 29.11
C THR A 350 -17.63 46.09 29.85
N ASN A 351 -17.57 46.63 31.07
CA ASN A 351 -18.70 47.33 31.66
C ASN A 351 -18.25 48.73 32.11
N ASN A 352 -19.01 49.72 31.62
CA ASN A 352 -18.89 51.15 31.84
C ASN A 352 -18.79 51.54 33.32
N SER A 353 -17.97 52.57 33.58
CA SER A 353 -18.37 53.82 34.23
C SER A 353 -17.34 54.89 33.97
#